data_AF-A0A926ZR72-F1
#
_entry.id   AF-A0A926ZR72-F1
#
_cell.length_a   1.000
_cell.length_b   1.000
_cell.length_c   1.000
_cell.angle_alpha   90.00
_cell.angle_beta   90.00
_cell.angle_gamma   90.00
#
_symmetry.space_group_name_H-M   'P 1'
#
loop_
_entity.id
_entity.type
_entity.pdbx_description
1 polymer ?
#
loop_
_entity_poly.entity_id
_entity_poly.type
_entity_poly.pdbx_seq_one_letter_code
_entity_poly.pdbx_strand_id
1 'polypeptide(L)'
;MQAKNRRCQKFPKIKLIKRQEMWTLTAQGWAIAVAFIAYLIFFTITHVHSFLAVTSPIKSAEVLVVEGWLPDYAIKQALTEFKNGSYRLVITTGGSIEKGNYLSEYKNFAEVSAATFKKLGLESEKVVAVPTPVVIKDRSYASAAEFNRWLSNSNLNLQSVNVFSLDVHTRRSWLLFKKLLTPNIKVGAIAAKTQDYDPNKWWNYSQGVRTIIDEGIAYIYARFLNWKA
;
A
#
# COMPACT_ATOMS: atom_id res chain seq x y z
N MET A 1 -24.76 -38.49 -61.87
CA MET A 1 -23.52 -37.89 -61.33
C MET A 1 -23.78 -36.43 -61.01
N GLN A 2 -23.67 -36.04 -59.74
CA GLN A 2 -23.85 -34.66 -59.26
C GLN A 2 -22.58 -33.83 -59.43
N ALA A 3 -22.67 -32.63 -60.01
CA ALA A 3 -21.62 -31.62 -59.94
C ALA A 3 -22.01 -30.56 -58.90
N LYS A 4 -21.35 -30.59 -57.73
CA LYS A 4 -21.50 -29.57 -56.68
C LYS A 4 -20.73 -28.31 -57.06
N ASN A 5 -21.46 -27.23 -57.36
CA ASN A 5 -20.91 -25.88 -57.50
C ASN A 5 -20.26 -25.41 -56.19
N ARG A 6 -18.93 -25.30 -56.16
CA ARG A 6 -18.21 -24.66 -55.05
C ARG A 6 -18.25 -23.14 -55.25
N ARG A 7 -19.17 -22.46 -54.54
CA ARG A 7 -19.13 -21.00 -54.38
C ARG A 7 -17.89 -20.63 -53.59
N CYS A 8 -16.91 -20.02 -54.26
CA CYS A 8 -15.74 -19.46 -53.62
C CYS A 8 -16.17 -18.17 -52.87
N GLN A 9 -16.34 -18.25 -51.55
CA GLN A 9 -16.61 -17.08 -50.72
C GLN A 9 -15.37 -16.17 -50.71
N LYS A 10 -15.50 -14.96 -51.26
CA LYS A 10 -14.43 -13.95 -51.21
C LYS A 10 -14.36 -13.41 -49.77
N PHE A 11 -13.26 -13.70 -49.08
CA PHE A 11 -12.97 -13.08 -47.79
C PHE A 11 -12.86 -11.55 -47.96
N PRO A 12 -13.43 -10.76 -47.03
CA PRO A 12 -13.33 -9.31 -47.11
C PRO A 12 -11.85 -8.89 -46.96
N LYS A 13 -11.38 -8.04 -47.87
CA LYS A 13 -10.02 -7.47 -47.78
C LYS A 13 -9.98 -6.48 -46.61
N ILE A 14 -9.52 -6.93 -45.45
CA ILE A 14 -9.25 -6.07 -44.30
C ILE A 14 -8.04 -5.20 -44.65
N LYS A 15 -8.27 -3.90 -44.86
CA LYS A 15 -7.19 -2.92 -45.00
C LYS A 15 -6.79 -2.44 -43.61
N LEU A 16 -5.59 -2.83 -43.17
CA LEU A 16 -5.05 -2.44 -41.86
C LEU A 16 -4.51 -1.00 -41.85
N ILE A 17 -4.32 -0.38 -43.01
CA ILE A 17 -3.73 0.97 -43.13
C ILE A 17 -4.51 1.78 -44.17
N LYS A 18 -4.82 3.04 -43.83
CA LYS A 18 -5.41 4.05 -44.71
C LYS A 18 -4.61 5.35 -44.58
N ARG A 19 -4.21 5.93 -45.72
CA ARG A 19 -3.54 7.25 -45.75
C ARG A 19 -4.56 8.34 -45.37
N GLN A 20 -4.22 9.16 -44.37
CA GLN A 20 -5.00 10.32 -43.94
C GLN A 20 -4.05 11.51 -43.76
N GLU A 21 -4.53 12.72 -44.04
CA GLU A 21 -3.82 13.95 -43.68
C GLU A 21 -4.16 14.29 -42.23
N MET A 22 -3.13 14.48 -41.39
CA MET A 22 -3.29 14.77 -39.96
C MET A 22 -2.47 16.02 -39.61
N TRP A 23 -3.03 16.86 -38.75
CA TRP A 23 -2.26 17.92 -38.10
C TRP A 23 -1.19 17.30 -37.22
N THR A 24 0.06 17.72 -37.41
CA THR A 24 1.19 17.28 -36.58
C THR A 24 1.78 18.48 -35.86
N LEU A 25 2.52 18.23 -34.79
CA LEU A 25 3.27 19.28 -34.11
C LEU A 25 4.37 19.81 -35.03
N THR A 26 4.53 21.13 -35.06
CA THR A 26 5.72 21.76 -35.65
C THR A 26 6.98 21.38 -34.85
N ALA A 27 8.18 21.69 -35.35
CA ALA A 27 9.41 21.48 -34.58
C ALA A 27 9.36 22.17 -33.20
N GLN A 28 8.79 23.39 -33.14
CA GLN A 28 8.56 24.11 -31.88
C GLN A 28 7.52 23.40 -31.00
N GLY A 29 6.43 22.91 -31.59
CA GLY A 29 5.42 22.13 -30.89
C GLY A 29 6.00 20.86 -30.27
N TRP A 30 6.85 20.15 -30.99
CA TRP A 30 7.58 18.98 -30.47
C TRP A 30 8.53 19.35 -29.34
N ALA A 31 9.28 20.45 -29.47
CA ALA A 31 10.16 20.92 -28.40
C ALA A 31 9.40 21.22 -27.11
N ILE A 32 8.25 21.91 -27.21
CA ILE A 32 7.37 22.19 -26.08
C ILE A 32 6.81 20.88 -25.49
N ALA A 33 6.33 19.96 -26.33
CA ALA A 33 5.79 18.68 -25.87
C ALA A 33 6.82 17.84 -25.12
N VAL A 34 8.04 17.75 -25.65
CA VAL A 34 9.16 17.04 -24.99
C VAL A 34 9.53 17.72 -23.68
N ALA A 35 9.65 19.06 -23.67
CA ALA A 35 9.95 19.81 -22.44
C ALA A 35 8.87 19.60 -21.37
N PHE A 36 7.60 19.60 -21.76
CA PHE A 36 6.48 19.35 -20.84
C PHE A 36 6.51 17.92 -20.28
N ILE A 37 6.76 16.92 -21.12
CA ILE A 37 6.90 15.51 -20.68
C ILE A 37 8.09 15.38 -19.71
N ALA A 38 9.24 15.96 -20.05
CA ALA A 38 10.43 15.94 -19.19
C ALA A 38 10.15 16.59 -17.84
N TYR A 39 9.43 17.72 -17.83
CA TYR A 39 8.99 18.39 -16.61
C TYR A 39 8.07 17.50 -15.76
N LEU A 40 7.06 16.85 -16.36
CA LEU A 40 6.16 15.94 -15.64
C LEU A 40 6.89 14.74 -15.06
N ILE A 41 7.84 14.16 -15.80
CA ILE A 41 8.67 13.05 -15.32
C ILE A 41 9.51 13.53 -14.12
N PHE A 42 10.20 14.66 -14.26
CA PHE A 42 11.03 15.21 -13.19
C PHE A 42 10.21 15.56 -11.94
N PHE A 43 9.05 16.21 -12.11
CA PHE A 43 8.13 16.53 -11.01
C PHE A 43 7.67 15.25 -10.30
N THR A 44 7.25 14.24 -11.06
CA THR A 44 6.81 12.96 -10.51
C THR A 44 7.95 12.30 -9.73
N ILE A 45 9.14 12.21 -10.32
CA ILE A 45 10.31 11.58 -9.68
C ILE A 45 10.64 12.25 -8.34
N THR A 46 10.56 13.58 -8.29
CA THR A 46 10.95 14.35 -7.10
C THR A 46 9.87 14.40 -6.01
N HIS A 47 8.59 14.20 -6.32
CA HIS A 47 7.49 14.38 -5.37
C HIS A 47 6.73 13.10 -5.01
N VAL A 48 6.79 12.05 -5.83
CA VAL A 48 5.98 10.83 -5.63
C VAL A 48 6.31 10.12 -4.32
N HIS A 49 7.58 10.09 -3.92
CA HIS A 49 7.99 9.46 -2.67
C HIS A 49 7.31 10.14 -1.48
N SER A 50 7.48 11.45 -1.31
CA SER A 50 6.86 12.22 -0.22
C SER A 50 5.33 12.16 -0.22
N PHE A 51 4.71 12.05 -1.40
CA PHE A 51 3.27 11.87 -1.50
C PHE A 51 2.80 10.51 -0.94
N LEU A 52 3.54 9.44 -1.24
CA LEU A 52 3.24 8.07 -0.83
C LEU A 52 3.69 7.76 0.61
N ALA A 53 4.85 8.27 1.05
CA ALA A 53 5.40 8.11 2.39
C ALA A 53 4.80 9.12 3.37
N VAL A 54 3.46 9.16 3.43
CA VAL A 54 2.73 10.17 4.21
C VAL A 54 2.88 9.95 5.72
N THR A 55 3.24 11.02 6.43
CA THR A 55 3.22 11.06 7.90
C THR A 55 2.34 12.23 8.37
N SER A 56 1.21 11.89 8.97
CA SER A 56 0.21 12.81 9.51
C SER A 56 -0.40 12.18 10.78
N PRO A 57 0.36 12.09 11.89
CA PRO A 57 -0.10 11.47 13.13
C PRO A 57 -1.16 12.33 13.84
N ILE A 58 -2.09 11.66 14.52
CA ILE A 58 -3.00 12.28 15.48
C ILE A 58 -2.35 12.17 16.86
N LYS A 59 -2.03 13.32 17.47
CA LYS A 59 -1.33 13.37 18.76
C LYS A 59 -2.12 12.73 19.91
N SER A 60 -3.45 12.79 19.84
CA SER A 60 -4.37 12.20 20.83
C SER A 60 -4.73 10.74 20.56
N ALA A 61 -4.11 10.09 19.57
CA ALA A 61 -4.39 8.68 19.30
C ALA A 61 -3.90 7.81 20.45
N GLU A 62 -4.81 6.99 20.99
CA GLU A 62 -4.52 6.09 22.10
C GLU A 62 -3.94 4.75 21.64
N VAL A 63 -4.11 4.43 20.36
CA VAL A 63 -3.73 3.15 19.77
C VAL A 63 -2.85 3.36 18.56
N LEU A 64 -1.73 2.63 18.54
CA LEU A 64 -0.83 2.52 17.40
C LEU A 64 -1.08 1.19 16.70
N VAL A 65 -1.72 1.24 15.53
CA VAL A 65 -1.92 0.06 14.69
C VAL A 65 -0.68 -0.13 13.83
N VAL A 66 0.03 -1.23 14.01
CA VAL A 66 1.28 -1.54 13.33
C VAL A 66 1.05 -2.66 12.33
N GLU A 67 1.44 -2.47 11.08
CA GLU A 67 1.40 -3.56 10.09
C GLU A 67 2.44 -4.62 10.46
N GLY A 68 2.06 -5.89 10.41
CA GLY A 68 2.84 -6.98 10.99
C GLY A 68 3.94 -7.51 10.07
N TRP A 69 3.92 -7.12 8.80
CA TRP A 69 4.93 -7.53 7.80
C TRP A 69 6.18 -6.64 7.85
N LEU A 70 6.19 -5.62 8.71
CA LEU A 70 7.29 -4.68 8.82
C LEU A 70 8.60 -5.37 9.21
N PRO A 71 9.74 -4.94 8.62
CA PRO A 71 11.05 -5.42 9.04
C PRO A 71 11.39 -4.95 10.46
N ASP A 72 12.30 -5.66 11.14
CA ASP A 72 12.66 -5.40 12.55
C ASP A 72 13.09 -3.95 12.82
N TYR A 73 13.79 -3.31 11.87
CA TYR A 73 14.18 -1.90 12.02
C TYR A 73 12.96 -0.96 12.06
N ALA A 74 11.88 -1.29 11.36
CA ALA A 74 10.64 -0.52 11.34
C ALA A 74 9.81 -0.83 12.60
N ILE A 75 9.81 -2.07 13.10
CA ILE A 75 9.24 -2.40 14.42
C ILE A 75 9.93 -1.62 15.54
N LYS A 76 11.26 -1.47 15.49
CA LYS A 76 11.99 -0.60 16.43
C LYS A 76 11.56 0.87 16.32
N GLN A 77 11.35 1.39 15.11
CA GLN A 77 10.81 2.75 14.93
C GLN A 77 9.39 2.88 15.49
N ALA A 78 8.52 1.88 15.29
CA ALA A 78 7.19 1.85 15.87
C ALA A 78 7.22 1.80 17.41
N LEU A 79 8.18 1.07 18.01
CA LEU A 79 8.37 1.06 19.45
C LEU A 79 8.83 2.43 19.98
N THR A 80 9.72 3.11 19.27
CA THR A 80 10.13 4.49 19.60
C THR A 80 8.95 5.45 19.52
N GLU A 81 8.14 5.36 18.46
CA GLU A 81 6.90 6.14 18.32
C GLU A 81 5.94 5.86 19.47
N PHE A 82 5.73 4.59 19.83
CA PHE A 82 4.89 4.18 20.94
C PHE A 82 5.34 4.81 22.27
N LYS A 83 6.65 4.75 22.57
CA LYS A 83 7.23 5.29 23.80
C LYS A 83 7.18 6.82 23.88
N ASN A 84 7.27 7.50 22.73
CA ASN A 84 7.29 8.96 22.67
C ASN A 84 5.88 9.58 22.57
N GLY A 85 4.90 8.79 22.13
CA GLY A 85 3.51 9.22 22.00
C GLY A 85 2.64 8.89 23.23
N SER A 86 1.37 9.29 23.16
CA SER A 86 0.38 9.04 24.22
C SER A 86 -0.36 7.71 24.04
N TYR A 87 0.28 6.73 23.41
CA TYR A 87 -0.35 5.45 23.10
C TYR A 87 -0.40 4.56 24.36
N ARG A 88 -1.54 3.89 24.55
CA ARG A 88 -1.70 2.86 25.60
C ARG A 88 -1.59 1.44 25.07
N LEU A 89 -1.81 1.24 23.77
CA LEU A 89 -1.81 -0.08 23.14
C LEU A 89 -1.18 -0.06 21.75
N VAL A 90 -0.33 -1.04 21.47
CA VAL A 90 0.09 -1.43 20.12
C VAL A 90 -0.83 -2.55 19.64
N ILE A 91 -1.39 -2.39 18.46
CA ILE A 91 -2.14 -3.46 17.79
C ILE A 91 -1.40 -3.85 16.53
N THR A 92 -0.91 -5.08 16.49
CA THR A 92 -0.26 -5.62 15.30
C THR A 92 -1.28 -6.32 14.42
N THR A 93 -1.24 -6.09 13.11
CA THR A 93 -2.16 -6.69 12.13
C THR A 93 -1.38 -7.47 11.09
N GLY A 94 -1.96 -8.49 10.46
CA GLY A 94 -1.27 -9.20 9.39
C GLY A 94 -1.71 -10.64 9.21
N GLY A 95 -1.64 -11.11 7.97
CA GLY A 95 -2.06 -12.46 7.57
C GLY A 95 -0.97 -13.51 7.78
N SER A 96 -1.22 -14.71 7.24
CA SER A 96 -0.30 -15.84 7.32
C SER A 96 1.08 -15.55 6.75
N ILE A 97 2.10 -16.16 7.34
CA ILE A 97 3.47 -16.12 6.84
C ILE A 97 3.57 -17.01 5.61
N GLU A 98 3.93 -16.46 4.46
CA GLU A 98 4.00 -17.23 3.20
C GLU A 98 5.28 -18.08 3.11
N LYS A 99 6.40 -17.55 3.62
CA LYS A 99 7.71 -18.21 3.59
C LYS A 99 8.25 -18.38 5.00
N GLY A 100 8.63 -19.60 5.35
CA GLY A 100 9.12 -19.93 6.70
C GLY A 100 8.04 -20.43 7.65
N ASN A 101 6.78 -20.59 7.21
CA ASN A 101 5.67 -21.06 8.06
C ASN A 101 5.91 -22.42 8.75
N TYR A 102 6.62 -23.35 8.08
CA TYR A 102 6.97 -24.65 8.64
C TYR A 102 8.04 -24.59 9.73
N LEU A 103 8.83 -23.50 9.77
CA LEU A 103 9.93 -23.30 10.71
C LEU A 103 9.58 -22.29 11.82
N SER A 104 8.66 -21.36 11.52
CA SER A 104 8.24 -20.31 12.44
C SER A 104 7.35 -20.87 13.55
N GLU A 105 7.62 -20.44 14.78
CA GLU A 105 6.76 -20.67 15.95
C GLU A 105 5.39 -20.02 15.73
N TYR A 106 5.37 -18.81 15.16
CA TYR A 106 4.17 -18.04 14.84
C TYR A 106 3.69 -18.31 13.42
N LYS A 107 2.38 -18.27 13.18
CA LYS A 107 1.79 -18.62 11.88
C LYS A 107 1.33 -17.42 11.05
N ASN A 108 1.32 -16.23 11.66
CA ASN A 108 0.94 -14.99 11.00
C ASN A 108 1.84 -13.82 11.41
N PHE A 109 1.86 -12.81 10.56
CA PHE A 109 2.68 -11.60 10.74
C PHE A 109 2.25 -10.74 11.94
N ALA A 110 0.98 -10.78 12.34
CA ALA A 110 0.52 -10.07 13.54
C ALA A 110 1.20 -10.65 14.79
N GLU A 111 1.16 -11.97 14.97
CA GLU A 111 1.78 -12.66 16.09
C GLU A 111 3.30 -12.50 16.10
N VAL A 112 3.97 -12.63 14.94
CA VAL A 112 5.42 -12.38 14.84
C VAL A 112 5.75 -10.98 15.33
N SER A 113 5.05 -9.96 14.82
CA SER A 113 5.31 -8.58 15.22
C SER A 113 5.01 -8.34 16.70
N ALA A 114 3.92 -8.87 17.25
CA ALA A 114 3.61 -8.77 18.67
C ALA A 114 4.69 -9.42 19.54
N ALA A 115 5.19 -10.60 19.14
CA ALA A 115 6.28 -11.27 19.82
C ALA A 115 7.59 -10.47 19.73
N THR A 116 7.89 -9.87 18.58
CA THR A 116 9.03 -8.98 18.40
C THR A 116 8.94 -7.77 19.33
N PHE A 117 7.77 -7.13 19.46
CA PHE A 117 7.57 -6.04 20.42
C PHE A 117 7.86 -6.47 21.86
N LYS A 118 7.32 -7.63 22.29
CA LYS A 118 7.59 -8.18 23.62
C LYS A 118 9.08 -8.45 23.83
N LYS A 119 9.75 -9.01 22.82
CA LYS A 119 11.19 -9.27 22.84
C LYS A 119 12.02 -7.99 22.94
N LEU A 120 11.54 -6.89 22.37
CA LEU A 120 12.14 -5.56 22.45
C LEU A 120 11.78 -4.79 23.74
N GLY A 121 11.07 -5.44 24.67
CA GLY A 121 10.78 -4.91 26.00
C GLY A 121 9.47 -4.15 26.14
N LEU A 122 8.53 -4.31 25.21
CA LEU A 122 7.16 -3.84 25.42
C LEU A 122 6.40 -4.82 26.34
N GLU A 123 5.72 -4.29 27.36
CA GLU A 123 4.87 -5.08 28.26
C GLU A 123 3.81 -5.87 27.48
N SER A 124 3.53 -7.10 27.92
CA SER A 124 2.64 -8.00 27.17
C SER A 124 1.20 -7.48 27.08
N GLU A 125 0.78 -6.72 28.08
CA GLU A 125 -0.54 -6.10 28.21
C GLU A 125 -0.69 -4.89 27.27
N LYS A 126 0.43 -4.34 26.78
CA LYS A 126 0.47 -3.18 25.88
C LYS A 126 0.55 -3.58 24.41
N VAL A 127 0.52 -4.88 24.08
CA VAL A 127 0.53 -5.34 22.68
C VAL A 127 -0.48 -6.45 22.44
N VAL A 128 -1.32 -6.24 21.42
CA VAL A 128 -2.32 -7.22 20.97
C VAL A 128 -2.04 -7.58 19.52
N ALA A 129 -2.07 -8.88 19.22
CA ALA A 129 -2.05 -9.38 17.84
C ALA A 129 -3.48 -9.54 17.34
N VAL A 130 -3.73 -9.03 16.13
CA VAL A 130 -4.98 -9.19 15.39
C VAL A 130 -4.66 -9.88 14.05
N PRO A 131 -4.59 -11.23 14.04
CA PRO A 131 -4.32 -11.99 12.83
C PRO A 131 -5.38 -11.77 11.77
N THR A 132 -4.95 -11.53 10.54
CA THR A 132 -5.85 -11.36 9.39
C THR A 132 -6.13 -12.70 8.72
N PRO A 133 -7.39 -13.03 8.39
CA PRO A 133 -7.72 -14.21 7.59
C PRO A 133 -6.94 -14.23 6.27
N VAL A 134 -6.64 -15.43 5.77
CA VAL A 134 -5.96 -15.58 4.47
C VAL A 134 -6.90 -15.12 3.37
N VAL A 135 -6.48 -14.08 2.65
CA VAL A 135 -7.17 -13.56 1.47
C VAL A 135 -6.21 -13.49 0.29
N ILE A 136 -6.71 -13.83 -0.89
CA ILE A 136 -5.94 -13.75 -2.15
C ILE A 136 -5.94 -12.30 -2.66
N LYS A 137 -7.07 -11.59 -2.47
CA LYS A 137 -7.26 -10.21 -2.92
C LYS A 137 -7.22 -9.26 -1.72
N ASP A 138 -6.59 -8.10 -1.91
CA ASP A 138 -6.64 -6.95 -0.98
C ASP A 138 -6.20 -7.21 0.47
N ARG A 139 -5.01 -7.80 0.65
CA ARG A 139 -4.44 -8.10 1.98
C ARG A 139 -4.43 -6.91 2.96
N SER A 140 -4.08 -5.70 2.50
CA SER A 140 -4.12 -4.49 3.35
C SER A 140 -5.54 -4.09 3.74
N TYR A 141 -6.54 -4.31 2.88
CA TYR A 141 -7.95 -4.05 3.20
C TYR A 141 -8.44 -5.07 4.22
N ALA A 142 -8.15 -6.36 4.03
CA ALA A 142 -8.51 -7.39 4.98
C ALA A 142 -7.91 -7.15 6.36
N SER A 143 -6.67 -6.66 6.43
CA SER A 143 -6.03 -6.30 7.71
C SER A 143 -6.78 -5.17 8.42
N ALA A 144 -7.16 -4.13 7.68
CA ALA A 144 -7.94 -3.02 8.22
C ALA A 144 -9.38 -3.43 8.60
N ALA A 145 -10.01 -4.32 7.82
CA ALA A 145 -11.35 -4.83 8.08
C ALA A 145 -11.38 -5.72 9.32
N GLU A 146 -10.37 -6.58 9.47
CA GLU A 146 -10.22 -7.44 10.64
C GLU A 146 -9.90 -6.62 11.90
N PHE A 147 -9.07 -5.58 11.78
CA PHE A 147 -8.90 -4.60 12.86
C PHE A 147 -10.23 -3.96 13.28
N ASN A 148 -11.04 -3.51 12.32
CA ASN A 148 -12.35 -2.91 12.61
C ASN A 148 -13.31 -3.92 13.28
N ARG A 149 -13.31 -5.18 12.82
CA ARG A 149 -14.09 -6.27 13.42
C ARG A 149 -13.64 -6.56 14.84
N TRP A 150 -12.33 -6.67 15.08
CA TRP A 150 -11.76 -6.87 16.41
C TRP A 150 -12.13 -5.70 17.33
N LEU A 151 -12.00 -4.46 16.85
CA LEU A 151 -12.31 -3.27 17.64
C LEU A 151 -13.78 -3.23 18.06
N SER A 152 -14.70 -3.57 17.15
CA SER A 152 -16.14 -3.63 17.43
C SER A 152 -16.52 -4.68 18.48
N ASN A 153 -15.69 -5.71 18.65
CA ASN A 153 -15.89 -6.76 19.66
C ASN A 153 -15.07 -6.52 20.94
N SER A 154 -14.28 -5.45 20.98
CA SER A 154 -13.48 -5.07 22.14
C SER A 154 -14.24 -4.09 23.03
N ASN A 155 -13.84 -3.97 24.29
CA ASN A 155 -14.35 -2.94 25.20
C ASN A 155 -13.68 -1.57 24.99
N LEU A 156 -12.93 -1.38 23.90
CA LEU A 156 -12.23 -0.14 23.61
C LEU A 156 -13.15 0.84 22.88
N ASN A 157 -13.42 1.98 23.51
CA ASN A 157 -14.07 3.10 22.84
C ASN A 157 -12.99 4.10 22.38
N LEU A 158 -12.57 3.99 21.11
CA LEU A 158 -11.49 4.81 20.54
C LEU A 158 -12.08 5.96 19.73
N GLN A 159 -11.59 7.18 19.94
CA GLN A 159 -11.91 8.32 19.08
C GLN A 159 -10.91 8.49 17.92
N SER A 160 -9.68 8.01 18.11
CA SER A 160 -8.64 8.11 17.10
C SER A 160 -7.57 7.03 17.23
N VAL A 161 -6.98 6.67 16.09
CA VAL A 161 -5.89 5.71 15.97
C VAL A 161 -4.82 6.24 15.00
N ASN A 162 -3.58 5.83 15.17
CA ASN A 162 -2.53 6.03 14.16
C ASN A 162 -2.15 4.70 13.54
N VAL A 163 -2.07 4.65 12.21
CA VAL A 163 -1.57 3.50 11.46
C VAL A 163 -0.09 3.72 11.16
N PHE A 164 0.74 2.76 11.56
CA PHE A 164 2.17 2.73 11.35
C PHE A 164 2.51 1.70 10.27
N SER A 165 3.10 2.17 9.18
CA SER A 165 3.41 1.36 8.00
C SER A 165 4.79 1.73 7.44
N LEU A 166 5.28 1.00 6.44
CA LEU A 166 6.60 1.20 5.87
C LEU A 166 6.56 2.21 4.74
N ASP A 167 7.26 3.32 4.91
CA ASP A 167 7.61 4.24 3.83
C ASP A 167 6.43 4.51 2.87
N VAL A 168 6.60 4.31 1.56
CA VAL A 168 5.59 4.61 0.53
C VAL A 168 4.33 3.74 0.59
N HIS A 169 4.33 2.60 1.29
CA HIS A 169 3.12 1.78 1.50
C HIS A 169 2.06 2.52 2.35
N THR A 170 2.52 3.46 3.17
CA THR A 170 1.71 4.13 4.19
C THR A 170 0.49 4.83 3.62
N ARG A 171 0.59 5.48 2.45
CA ARG A 171 -0.55 6.18 1.83
C ARG A 171 -1.72 5.24 1.53
N ARG A 172 -1.42 4.05 1.03
CA ARG A 172 -2.44 3.05 0.68
C ARG A 172 -3.06 2.45 1.93
N SER A 173 -2.25 2.07 2.91
CA SER A 173 -2.75 1.56 4.20
C SER A 173 -3.65 2.61 4.86
N TRP A 174 -3.20 3.86 4.95
CA TRP A 174 -3.98 4.96 5.51
C TRP A 174 -5.31 5.20 4.81
N LEU A 175 -5.35 5.10 3.48
CA LEU A 175 -6.60 5.21 2.70
C LEU A 175 -7.60 4.13 3.11
N LEU A 176 -7.15 2.88 3.25
CA LEU A 176 -8.02 1.73 3.54
C LEU A 176 -8.54 1.77 4.98
N PHE A 177 -7.69 2.08 5.95
CA PHE A 177 -8.11 2.28 7.34
C PHE A 177 -9.10 3.44 7.48
N LYS A 178 -8.84 4.60 6.84
CA LYS A 178 -9.81 5.71 6.83
C LYS A 178 -11.16 5.29 6.27
N LYS A 179 -11.16 4.56 5.15
CA LYS A 179 -12.39 4.12 4.50
C LYS A 179 -13.26 3.23 5.40
N LEU A 180 -12.66 2.45 6.29
CA LEU A 180 -13.36 1.52 7.16
C LEU A 180 -13.77 2.12 8.51
N LEU A 181 -12.99 3.07 9.03
CA LEU A 181 -13.13 3.59 10.39
C LEU A 181 -13.81 4.97 10.48
N THR A 182 -13.73 5.77 9.42
CA THR A 182 -14.39 7.10 9.35
C THR A 182 -15.89 6.95 9.04
N PRO A 183 -16.77 7.78 9.62
CA PRO A 183 -16.50 8.98 10.43
C PRO A 183 -16.31 8.74 11.94
N ASN A 184 -16.54 7.52 12.42
CA ASN A 184 -16.60 7.24 13.86
C ASN A 184 -15.23 7.40 14.55
N ILE A 185 -14.15 7.01 13.86
CA ILE A 185 -12.79 7.01 14.40
C ILE A 185 -11.89 7.77 13.43
N LYS A 186 -11.16 8.77 13.95
CA LYS A 186 -10.17 9.51 13.17
C LYS A 186 -8.91 8.65 13.00
N VAL A 187 -8.37 8.63 11.79
CA VAL A 187 -7.20 7.80 11.46
C VAL A 187 -6.05 8.70 11.03
N GLY A 188 -4.97 8.69 11.80
CA GLY A 188 -3.67 9.25 11.41
C GLY A 188 -2.78 8.19 10.77
N ALA A 189 -1.66 8.61 10.21
CA ALA A 189 -0.69 7.71 9.58
C ALA A 189 0.75 8.13 9.87
N ILE A 190 1.63 7.15 9.96
CA ILE A 190 3.06 7.33 10.23
C ILE A 190 3.82 6.40 9.29
N ALA A 191 4.67 6.99 8.46
CA ALA A 191 5.54 6.25 7.56
C ALA A 191 6.90 6.01 8.24
N ALA A 192 7.22 4.74 8.47
CA ALA A 192 8.54 4.33 8.93
C ALA A 192 9.58 4.68 7.87
N LYS A 193 10.74 5.17 8.30
CA LYS A 193 11.86 5.42 7.39
C LYS A 193 12.41 4.09 6.91
N THR A 194 12.44 3.90 5.58
CA THR A 194 13.08 2.74 4.96
C THR A 194 14.60 2.77 5.14
N GLN A 195 15.21 1.60 5.25
CA GLN A 195 16.67 1.41 5.19
C GLN A 195 17.13 0.81 3.84
N ASP A 196 16.18 0.53 2.94
CA ASP A 196 16.46 -0.23 1.71
C ASP A 196 16.93 0.66 0.55
N TYR A 197 16.71 1.97 0.63
CA TYR A 197 17.14 2.97 -0.37
C TYR A 197 17.13 4.38 0.24
N ASP A 198 17.79 5.34 -0.42
CA ASP A 198 17.70 6.77 -0.08
C ASP A 198 16.38 7.36 -0.64
N PRO A 199 15.45 7.82 0.21
CA PRO A 199 14.19 8.45 -0.23
C PRO A 199 14.34 9.62 -1.19
N ASN A 200 15.42 10.41 -1.08
CA ASN A 200 15.63 11.59 -1.91
C ASN A 200 16.25 11.26 -3.28
N LYS A 201 16.72 10.02 -3.45
CA LYS A 201 17.41 9.53 -4.65
C LYS A 201 16.95 8.11 -5.00
N TRP A 202 15.69 7.81 -4.73
CA TRP A 202 15.12 6.46 -4.81
C TRP A 202 15.29 5.82 -6.19
N TRP A 203 15.33 6.63 -7.25
CA TRP A 203 15.50 6.18 -8.64
C TRP A 203 16.89 5.59 -8.93
N ASN A 204 17.87 5.83 -8.06
CA ASN A 204 19.20 5.23 -8.16
C ASN A 204 19.25 3.79 -7.60
N TYR A 205 18.17 3.32 -6.97
CA TYR A 205 18.12 2.03 -6.29
C TYR A 205 17.02 1.17 -6.91
N SER A 206 17.35 -0.07 -7.29
CA SER A 206 16.38 -1.00 -7.87
C SER A 206 15.19 -1.27 -6.94
N GLN A 207 15.45 -1.33 -5.63
CA GLN A 207 14.40 -1.45 -4.62
C GLN A 207 13.50 -0.22 -4.59
N GLY A 208 14.06 1.00 -4.55
CA GLY A 208 13.29 2.24 -4.57
C GLY A 208 12.40 2.37 -5.80
N VAL A 209 12.94 2.09 -7.00
CA VAL A 209 12.17 2.10 -8.26
C VAL A 209 10.99 1.14 -8.20
N ARG A 210 11.22 -0.12 -7.80
CA ARG A 210 10.15 -1.13 -7.72
C ARG A 210 9.09 -0.74 -6.71
N THR A 211 9.49 -0.42 -5.48
CA THR A 211 8.55 -0.11 -4.40
C THR A 211 7.67 1.09 -4.73
N ILE A 212 8.21 2.16 -5.31
CA ILE A 212 7.44 3.37 -5.63
C ILE A 212 6.47 3.13 -6.79
N ILE A 213 6.89 2.40 -7.83
CA ILE A 213 6.01 2.07 -8.96
C ILE A 213 4.89 1.15 -8.48
N ASP A 214 5.22 0.09 -7.74
CA ASP A 214 4.25 -0.89 -7.23
C ASP A 214 3.23 -0.21 -6.31
N GLU A 215 3.67 0.61 -5.36
CA GLU A 215 2.75 1.31 -4.45
C GLU A 215 1.98 2.43 -5.14
N GLY A 216 2.54 3.08 -6.16
CA GLY A 216 1.82 4.04 -7.00
C GLY A 216 0.63 3.37 -7.71
N ILE A 217 0.87 2.24 -8.39
CA ILE A 217 -0.17 1.46 -9.06
C ILE A 217 -1.17 0.91 -8.05
N ALA A 218 -0.70 0.32 -6.95
CA ALA A 218 -1.56 -0.25 -5.92
C ALA A 218 -2.44 0.81 -5.23
N TYR A 219 -1.92 2.03 -5.02
CA TYR A 219 -2.68 3.15 -4.47
C TYR A 219 -3.81 3.58 -5.43
N ILE A 220 -3.52 3.73 -6.72
CA ILE A 220 -4.52 4.04 -7.75
C ILE A 220 -5.59 2.95 -7.79
N TYR A 221 -5.19 1.67 -7.78
CA TYR A 221 -6.10 0.53 -7.72
C TYR A 221 -7.02 0.59 -6.50
N ALA A 222 -6.44 0.79 -5.30
CA ALA A 222 -7.18 0.89 -4.06
C ALA A 222 -8.14 2.10 -4.02
N ARG A 223 -7.73 3.22 -4.64
CA ARG A 223 -8.51 4.47 -4.65
C ARG A 223 -9.71 4.43 -5.57
N PHE A 224 -9.57 3.82 -6.75
CA PHE A 224 -10.57 3.94 -7.83
C PHE A 224 -11.22 2.62 -8.23
N LEU A 225 -10.52 1.48 -8.13
CA LEU A 225 -11.00 0.21 -8.69
C LEU A 225 -11.48 -0.78 -7.63
N ASN A 226 -11.03 -0.64 -6.38
CA ASN A 226 -11.41 -1.55 -5.31
C ASN A 226 -12.67 -1.10 -4.55
N TRP A 227 -13.83 -1.26 -5.19
CA TRP A 227 -15.12 -1.00 -4.58
C TRP A 227 -16.05 -2.21 -4.74
N LYS A 228 -16.07 -3.04 -3.69
CA LYS A 228 -16.86 -4.28 -3.51
C LYS A 228 -16.26 -5.53 -4.16
N ALA A 229 -15.57 -6.31 -3.34
CA ALA A 229 -15.70 -7.77 -3.35
C ALA A 229 -16.48 -8.14 -2.09
#